data_AF-Q7ZY62-F1
#
_entry.id   AF-Q7ZY62-F1
#
_cell.length_a   1.000
_cell.length_b   1.000
_cell.length_c   1.000
_cell.angle_alpha   90.00
_cell.angle_beta   90.00
_cell.angle_gamma   90.00
#
_symmetry.space_group_name_H-M   'P 1'
#
loop_
_entity.id
_entity.type
_entity.pdbx_description
1 polymer ?
#
loop_
_entity_poly.entity_id
_entity_poly.type
_entity_poly.pdbx_seq_one_letter_code
_entity_poly.pdbx_strand_id
1 'polypeptide(L)'
;QRAAGSFLRSHRSAPRRTNRECRCPSAEASIECEEASDCNVQRQRICKPVIACTKRSTDMVDFGKWPLFALLSSQDLSCIRQACVFGCSANEAIYTTQNNEVFVFGMNISSCLGTGDNQSTIMPRRLDVLCGKKIVDLSYGSGPHILLCNEDGEVYSWGHNGYSQLGNGNTIQGTTPVQVCMELLSKKVIQVACGSHHSMALTSDGEVFSWGYNNCGQVGSGTTANQSVPRKVASSLQSKVVVSISAGQTSSMALTDNGHVYGWGYNGTGQLGLGNTGNQLMPCRLVFAQPICIIQVVLGYAHTLALSDQGVLYAWGANSHGQLGIGNKSNQTVPVKVGTNERMVEVTACHSTNISAAKSQSEQVYMWGLCRGQCLLSPHLTHFTCTDDVFACFSNPPVMWRFLSVEHDDFLTVAESLKKEFDSKETSDLKFRVDGKDIHVHKAVLKIRCEHFRTMFQSHWNENSKDVIGIDQFSYPVYRAFLEYLYTDNVDLAPEDAIGLLDLATSYCEDRLKKLCQDIIKRGISVDNAFLLLSAAVRYEAEDLEEFCFRFCVNHLTDVTQTDAFWQMDGMLLKDFIVKAGRSGGFKN
;
A
#
# COMPACT_ATOMS: atom_id res chain seq x y z
N GLN A 1 27.93 -43.55 -32.45
CA GLN A 1 28.68 -44.72 -31.93
C GLN A 1 29.93 -44.95 -32.79
N ARG A 2 30.98 -45.55 -32.20
CA ARG A 2 32.33 -45.82 -32.77
C ARG A 2 33.23 -44.59 -32.96
N ALA A 3 34.54 -44.84 -32.79
CA ALA A 3 35.59 -43.88 -32.43
C ALA A 3 36.99 -44.38 -32.88
N ALA A 4 38.06 -43.62 -32.55
CA ALA A 4 39.48 -43.80 -32.90
C ALA A 4 39.83 -43.56 -34.40
N GLY A 5 40.99 -43.03 -34.82
CA GLY A 5 42.22 -42.48 -34.18
C GLY A 5 43.29 -42.21 -35.28
N SER A 6 44.49 -41.65 -35.08
CA SER A 6 45.14 -40.89 -33.98
C SER A 6 46.58 -40.47 -34.40
N PHE A 7 47.19 -39.43 -33.80
CA PHE A 7 48.58 -38.91 -34.00
C PHE A 7 48.88 -38.21 -35.36
N LEU A 8 49.58 -37.07 -35.42
CA LEU A 8 50.98 -36.84 -35.03
C LEU A 8 51.32 -35.35 -34.69
N ARG A 9 52.46 -35.12 -34.01
CA ARG A 9 53.01 -33.81 -33.60
C ARG A 9 53.91 -33.18 -34.69
N SER A 10 54.11 -31.85 -34.62
CA SER A 10 55.43 -31.26 -34.85
C SER A 10 55.72 -30.12 -33.85
N HIS A 11 57.00 -29.91 -33.53
CA HIS A 11 57.47 -28.99 -32.50
C HIS A 11 57.82 -27.60 -33.06
N ARG A 12 57.70 -26.56 -32.23
CA ARG A 12 58.81 -25.63 -31.95
C ARG A 12 58.61 -24.91 -30.61
N SER A 13 59.71 -24.75 -29.88
CA SER A 13 59.74 -24.23 -28.52
C SER A 13 60.85 -23.21 -28.30
N ALA A 14 60.59 -22.32 -27.33
CA ALA A 14 61.54 -21.68 -26.41
C ALA A 14 62.20 -20.34 -26.87
N PRO A 15 62.77 -19.53 -25.93
CA PRO A 15 62.84 -19.71 -24.47
C PRO A 15 62.32 -18.53 -23.61
N ARG A 16 62.22 -18.77 -22.29
CA ARG A 16 62.03 -17.77 -21.23
C ARG A 16 63.33 -17.01 -20.92
N ARG A 17 63.23 -15.77 -20.43
CA ARG A 17 64.34 -15.04 -19.77
C ARG A 17 64.42 -15.37 -18.27
N THR A 18 65.61 -15.25 -17.69
CA THR A 18 65.91 -15.43 -16.26
C THR A 18 66.59 -14.18 -15.66
N ASN A 19 66.42 -14.05 -14.34
CA ASN A 19 66.94 -13.11 -13.33
C ASN A 19 68.12 -12.17 -13.67
N ARG A 20 68.06 -10.95 -13.10
CA ARG A 20 69.18 -10.30 -12.39
C ARG A 20 68.73 -9.25 -11.37
N GLU A 21 69.57 -9.00 -10.36
CA GLU A 21 69.33 -8.18 -9.17
C GLU A 21 69.78 -6.72 -9.34
N CYS A 22 69.28 -5.81 -8.47
CA CYS A 22 69.92 -4.62 -7.86
C CYS A 22 68.89 -4.04 -6.84
N ARG A 23 69.15 -3.80 -5.53
CA ARG A 23 70.05 -2.81 -4.86
C ARG A 23 69.76 -1.36 -5.33
N CYS A 24 69.52 -0.32 -4.51
CA CYS A 24 69.59 0.01 -3.06
C CYS A 24 68.71 1.29 -2.81
N PRO A 25 68.72 2.02 -1.67
CA PRO A 25 69.15 1.73 -0.29
C PRO A 25 68.07 2.00 0.81
N SER A 26 68.44 1.76 2.06
CA SER A 26 67.77 2.21 3.30
C SER A 26 68.00 3.70 3.62
N ALA A 27 67.05 4.31 4.32
CA ALA A 27 67.29 5.48 5.18
C ALA A 27 66.30 5.47 6.36
N GLU A 28 66.81 5.21 7.56
CA GLU A 28 66.09 5.47 8.81
C GLU A 28 66.21 6.95 9.16
N ALA A 29 65.11 7.57 9.62
CA ALA A 29 65.13 8.89 10.23
C ALA A 29 63.97 9.00 11.23
N SER A 30 64.16 8.46 12.43
CA SER A 30 63.35 8.78 13.59
C SER A 30 63.69 10.18 14.08
N ILE A 31 62.69 11.07 14.15
CA ILE A 31 62.74 12.31 14.91
C ILE A 31 61.43 12.38 15.71
N GLU A 32 61.56 12.31 17.04
CA GLU A 32 60.47 12.57 17.97
C GLU A 32 60.39 14.05 18.33
N CYS A 33 59.19 14.48 18.73
CA CYS A 33 58.87 15.68 19.51
C CYS A 33 59.29 17.07 18.97
N GLU A 34 58.28 17.86 18.62
CA GLU A 34 57.96 19.04 19.44
C GLU A 34 56.48 19.40 19.33
N GLU A 35 55.88 19.83 20.44
CA GLU A 35 54.48 20.28 20.50
C GLU A 35 54.37 21.70 19.95
N ALA A 36 53.46 21.91 18.98
CA ALA A 36 53.02 23.24 18.59
C ALA A 36 51.48 23.25 18.57
N SER A 37 50.90 23.90 19.58
CA SER A 37 49.47 24.06 19.76
C SER A 37 48.87 25.13 18.83
N ASP A 38 47.55 25.01 18.66
CA ASP A 38 46.58 26.01 18.19
C ASP A 38 46.28 26.23 16.70
N CYS A 39 44.99 26.46 16.47
CA CYS A 39 44.30 26.94 15.28
C CYS A 39 44.50 26.12 13.97
N ASN A 40 43.51 25.38 13.47
CA ASN A 40 42.10 25.78 13.39
C ASN A 40 41.21 24.57 13.04
N VAL A 41 40.39 24.09 14.00
CA VAL A 41 39.44 23.01 13.74
C VAL A 41 38.25 23.57 12.95
N GLN A 42 38.32 23.49 11.62
CA GLN A 42 37.11 23.48 10.80
C GLN A 42 36.32 22.22 11.16
N ARG A 43 35.41 22.36 12.13
CA ARG A 43 34.37 21.37 12.40
C ARG A 43 33.55 21.22 11.13
N GLN A 44 33.88 20.23 10.31
CA GLN A 44 32.91 19.68 9.36
C GLN A 44 31.65 19.40 10.16
N ARG A 45 30.55 20.06 9.79
CA ARG A 45 29.23 19.69 10.32
C ARG A 45 29.00 18.26 9.84
N ILE A 46 29.20 17.31 10.74
CA ILE A 46 28.78 15.92 10.53
C ILE A 46 27.27 15.98 10.47
N CYS A 47 26.73 16.16 9.26
CA CYS A 47 25.34 15.90 8.96
C CYS A 47 25.16 14.38 9.12
N LYS A 48 24.96 13.95 10.37
CA LYS A 48 24.28 12.69 10.61
C LYS A 48 22.98 12.77 9.82
N PRO A 49 22.66 11.80 8.94
CA PRO A 49 21.29 11.65 8.54
C PRO A 49 20.56 11.40 9.85
N VAL A 50 19.79 12.40 10.30
CA VAL A 50 18.80 12.16 11.32
C VAL A 50 17.99 11.03 10.73
N ILE A 51 17.99 9.89 11.41
CA ILE A 51 16.98 8.86 11.18
C ILE A 51 15.68 9.53 11.64
N ALA A 52 15.12 10.33 10.74
CA ALA A 52 13.72 10.16 10.48
C ALA A 52 13.57 8.66 10.26
N CYS A 53 13.02 7.98 11.28
CA CYS A 53 11.82 7.20 11.01
C CYS A 53 11.07 8.09 10.03
N THR A 54 11.10 7.73 8.74
CA THR A 54 10.45 8.47 7.67
C THR A 54 9.11 8.84 8.23
N LYS A 55 8.87 10.14 8.48
CA LYS A 55 7.67 10.61 9.19
C LYS A 55 6.55 9.96 8.43
N ARG A 56 5.93 8.93 9.03
CA ARG A 56 5.19 7.94 8.26
C ARG A 56 4.10 8.73 7.59
N SER A 57 3.95 8.50 6.28
CA SER A 57 3.08 9.35 5.49
C SER A 57 1.72 9.42 6.17
N THR A 58 1.35 10.62 6.60
CA THR A 58 0.04 10.92 7.22
C THR A 58 -1.07 10.92 6.16
N ASP A 59 -0.74 10.60 4.90
CA ASP A 59 -1.71 10.36 3.86
C ASP A 59 -2.50 9.09 4.19
N MET A 60 -3.83 9.19 4.27
CA MET A 60 -4.71 8.03 4.32
C MET A 60 -4.46 7.14 3.10
N VAL A 61 -3.85 5.96 3.34
CA VAL A 61 -3.60 4.96 2.31
C VAL A 61 -4.89 4.22 2.01
N ASP A 62 -5.39 4.37 0.79
CA ASP A 62 -6.55 3.62 0.30
C ASP A 62 -6.13 2.22 -0.17
N PHE A 63 -6.35 1.22 0.68
CA PHE A 63 -6.12 -0.19 0.30
C PHE A 63 -7.01 -0.65 -0.87
N GLY A 64 -8.15 -0.01 -1.12
CA GLY A 64 -9.07 -0.35 -2.22
C GLY A 64 -8.46 -0.17 -3.62
N LYS A 65 -7.39 0.64 -3.76
CA LYS A 65 -6.62 0.78 -5.01
C LYS A 65 -5.81 -0.47 -5.37
N TRP A 66 -5.61 -1.39 -4.43
CA TRP A 66 -4.89 -2.65 -4.64
C TRP A 66 -5.92 -3.76 -4.93
N PRO A 67 -5.96 -4.35 -6.15
CA PRO A 67 -7.06 -5.22 -6.57
C PRO A 67 -7.35 -6.42 -5.66
N LEU A 68 -6.36 -6.95 -4.95
CA LEU A 68 -6.56 -8.02 -3.96
C LEU A 68 -7.40 -7.57 -2.76
N PHE A 69 -7.23 -6.35 -2.27
CA PHE A 69 -7.93 -5.86 -1.08
C PHE A 69 -9.39 -5.47 -1.36
N ALA A 70 -9.78 -5.29 -2.63
CA ALA A 70 -11.18 -5.13 -3.04
C ALA A 70 -12.06 -6.38 -2.78
N LEU A 71 -11.46 -7.51 -2.37
CA LEU A 71 -12.16 -8.73 -1.95
C LEU A 71 -12.57 -8.73 -0.47
N LEU A 72 -12.06 -7.78 0.32
CA LEU A 72 -12.33 -7.68 1.75
C LEU A 72 -13.54 -6.76 2.02
N SER A 73 -14.24 -7.00 3.14
CA SER A 73 -15.30 -6.08 3.56
C SER A 73 -14.72 -4.75 4.06
N SER A 74 -15.52 -3.69 4.06
CA SER A 74 -15.12 -2.40 4.64
C SER A 74 -14.74 -2.51 6.12
N GLN A 75 -15.31 -3.48 6.85
CA GLN A 75 -14.95 -3.77 8.24
C GLN A 75 -13.55 -4.38 8.32
N ASP A 76 -13.26 -5.40 7.52
CA ASP A 76 -11.93 -6.03 7.46
C ASP A 76 -10.84 -5.03 7.05
N LEU A 77 -11.13 -4.19 6.04
CA LEU A 77 -10.23 -3.12 5.58
C LEU A 77 -9.93 -2.11 6.70
N SER A 78 -10.94 -1.71 7.49
CA SER A 78 -10.75 -0.78 8.61
C SER A 78 -9.85 -1.36 9.72
N CYS A 79 -9.86 -2.69 9.88
CA CYS A 79 -9.00 -3.39 10.84
C CYS A 79 -7.53 -3.51 10.39
N ILE A 80 -7.20 -3.25 9.12
CA ILE A 80 -5.82 -3.36 8.62
C ILE A 80 -4.96 -2.25 9.22
N ARG A 81 -3.82 -2.65 9.77
CA ARG A 81 -2.76 -1.77 10.28
C ARG A 81 -1.60 -1.68 9.30
N GLN A 82 -1.16 -2.82 8.76
CA GLN A 82 -0.08 -2.87 7.76
C GLN A 82 -0.35 -3.93 6.70
N ALA A 83 0.14 -3.75 5.48
CA ALA A 83 -0.01 -4.71 4.39
C ALA A 83 1.19 -4.75 3.43
N CYS A 84 1.33 -5.86 2.70
CA CYS A 84 2.19 -6.00 1.53
C CYS A 84 1.46 -6.80 0.45
N VAL A 85 1.36 -6.24 -0.76
CA VAL A 85 1.03 -6.98 -1.99
C VAL A 85 2.32 -7.28 -2.73
N PHE A 86 2.54 -8.55 -3.07
CA PHE A 86 3.80 -9.05 -3.61
C PHE A 86 3.60 -10.11 -4.70
N GLY A 87 4.71 -10.67 -5.18
CA GLY A 87 4.72 -11.74 -6.20
C GLY A 87 4.80 -11.23 -7.63
N CYS A 88 5.14 -12.13 -8.56
CA CYS A 88 5.39 -11.80 -9.98
C CYS A 88 4.17 -11.22 -10.72
N SER A 89 2.97 -11.41 -10.18
CA SER A 89 1.72 -10.93 -10.76
C SER A 89 0.92 -10.04 -9.80
N ALA A 90 1.48 -9.66 -8.64
CA ALA A 90 0.75 -8.96 -7.57
C ALA A 90 -0.53 -9.69 -7.10
N ASN A 91 -0.48 -11.02 -7.05
CA ASN A 91 -1.64 -11.85 -6.68
C ASN A 91 -1.48 -12.47 -5.29
N GLU A 92 -0.52 -11.99 -4.50
CA GLU A 92 -0.18 -12.50 -3.18
C GLU A 92 -0.18 -11.35 -2.17
N ALA A 93 -0.88 -11.52 -1.04
CA ALA A 93 -1.01 -10.49 -0.01
C ALA A 93 -0.79 -11.04 1.40
N ILE A 94 -0.14 -10.23 2.23
CA ILE A 94 -0.02 -10.41 3.67
C ILE A 94 -0.40 -9.10 4.36
N TYR A 95 -1.19 -9.17 5.43
CA TYR A 95 -1.56 -8.00 6.23
C TYR A 95 -1.61 -8.30 7.71
N THR A 96 -1.48 -7.25 8.53
CA THR A 96 -1.61 -7.28 9.98
C THR A 96 -2.80 -6.43 10.40
N THR A 97 -3.52 -6.88 11.42
CA THR A 97 -4.63 -6.11 12.01
C THR A 97 -4.15 -5.20 13.13
N GLN A 98 -4.99 -4.26 13.55
CA GLN A 98 -4.78 -3.46 14.78
C GLN A 98 -4.53 -4.36 16.02
N ASN A 99 -5.16 -5.54 16.06
CA ASN A 99 -5.00 -6.55 17.13
C ASN A 99 -3.70 -7.37 17.02
N ASN A 100 -2.81 -7.06 16.05
CA ASN A 100 -1.58 -7.80 15.74
C ASN A 100 -1.82 -9.26 15.29
N GLU A 101 -3.00 -9.57 14.76
CA GLU A 101 -3.20 -10.81 14.01
C GLU A 101 -2.61 -10.67 12.61
N VAL A 102 -2.16 -11.78 12.03
CA VAL A 102 -1.52 -11.82 10.71
C VAL A 102 -2.37 -12.68 9.77
N PHE A 103 -2.67 -12.15 8.60
CA PHE A 103 -3.49 -12.82 7.59
C PHE A 103 -2.79 -12.83 6.24
N VAL A 104 -3.03 -13.90 5.48
CA VAL A 104 -2.46 -14.14 4.15
C VAL A 104 -3.53 -14.63 3.19
N PHE A 105 -3.45 -14.19 1.93
CA PHE A 105 -4.29 -14.70 0.84
C PHE A 105 -3.66 -14.42 -0.52
N GLY A 106 -4.25 -15.02 -1.56
CA GLY A 106 -3.80 -14.92 -2.93
C GLY A 106 -3.29 -16.26 -3.49
N MET A 107 -2.40 -16.17 -4.47
CA MET A 107 -1.67 -17.33 -4.99
C MET A 107 -0.66 -17.85 -3.97
N ASN A 108 -0.47 -19.17 -3.90
CA ASN A 108 0.47 -19.80 -2.97
C ASN A 108 1.64 -20.49 -3.70
N ILE A 109 2.22 -19.80 -4.68
CA ILE A 109 3.35 -20.30 -5.47
C ILE A 109 4.56 -20.45 -4.55
N SER A 110 5.23 -21.61 -4.62
CA SER A 110 6.36 -21.95 -3.74
C SER A 110 6.06 -21.83 -2.23
N SER A 111 4.80 -22.00 -1.81
CA SER A 111 4.36 -21.88 -0.42
C SER A 111 4.52 -20.48 0.18
N CYS A 112 4.52 -19.43 -0.64
CA CYS A 112 4.78 -18.05 -0.21
C CYS A 112 3.77 -17.47 0.79
N LEU A 113 2.58 -18.08 0.95
CA LEU A 113 1.63 -17.67 2.00
C LEU A 113 1.99 -18.24 3.39
N GLY A 114 2.86 -19.26 3.48
CA GLY A 114 3.28 -19.82 4.77
C GLY A 114 2.20 -20.64 5.49
N THR A 115 1.15 -21.06 4.79
CA THR A 115 -0.04 -21.74 5.34
C THR A 115 0.16 -23.20 5.74
N GLY A 116 1.36 -23.77 5.56
CA GLY A 116 1.65 -25.19 5.73
C GLY A 116 1.32 -26.05 4.50
N ASP A 117 0.77 -25.44 3.45
CA ASP A 117 0.34 -26.08 2.20
C ASP A 117 0.75 -25.24 0.98
N ASN A 118 0.39 -25.72 -0.22
CA ASN A 118 0.58 -25.04 -1.49
C ASN A 118 -0.77 -24.58 -2.10
N GLN A 119 -1.82 -24.45 -1.28
CA GLN A 119 -3.15 -24.09 -1.77
C GLN A 119 -3.29 -22.57 -1.82
N SER A 120 -3.63 -22.05 -3.00
CA SER A 120 -4.04 -20.66 -3.18
C SER A 120 -5.43 -20.45 -2.57
N THR A 121 -5.68 -19.27 -2.02
CA THR A 121 -6.96 -18.90 -1.40
C THR A 121 -7.33 -17.48 -1.78
N ILE A 122 -8.60 -17.23 -2.10
CA ILE A 122 -9.12 -15.86 -2.28
C ILE A 122 -9.55 -15.23 -0.95
N MET A 123 -9.80 -16.06 0.07
CA MET A 123 -10.22 -15.64 1.41
C MET A 123 -8.99 -15.56 2.34
N PRO A 124 -8.90 -14.53 3.22
CA PRO A 124 -7.89 -14.45 4.26
C PRO A 124 -7.80 -15.71 5.13
N ARG A 125 -6.59 -16.28 5.22
CA ARG A 125 -6.25 -17.31 6.20
C ARG A 125 -5.38 -16.69 7.28
N ARG A 126 -5.70 -16.94 8.56
CA ARG A 126 -4.87 -16.49 9.67
C ARG A 126 -3.57 -17.29 9.72
N LEU A 127 -2.47 -16.61 10.05
CA LEU A 127 -1.12 -17.17 10.11
C LEU A 127 -0.67 -17.20 11.58
N ASP A 128 -1.16 -18.19 12.32
CA ASP A 128 -1.09 -18.26 13.79
C ASP A 128 0.33 -18.11 14.36
N VAL A 129 1.35 -18.61 13.65
CA VAL A 129 2.78 -18.55 14.05
C VAL A 129 3.28 -17.11 14.23
N LEU A 130 2.69 -16.15 13.52
CA LEU A 130 3.09 -14.74 13.54
C LEU A 130 2.11 -13.84 14.31
N CYS A 131 0.95 -14.36 14.71
CA CYS A 131 -0.04 -13.59 15.48
C CYS A 131 0.53 -13.18 16.84
N GLY A 132 0.28 -11.93 17.24
CA GLY A 132 0.80 -11.35 18.49
C GLY A 132 2.28 -10.97 18.46
N LYS A 133 3.06 -11.35 17.43
CA LYS A 133 4.50 -11.04 17.36
C LYS A 133 4.83 -9.58 17.07
N LYS A 134 3.86 -8.74 16.68
CA LYS A 134 4.03 -7.32 16.28
C LYS A 134 5.09 -7.12 15.19
N ILE A 135 4.64 -7.19 13.95
CA ILE A 135 5.52 -7.09 12.79
C ILE A 135 6.04 -5.65 12.62
N VAL A 136 7.33 -5.49 12.34
CA VAL A 136 7.97 -4.18 12.13
C VAL A 136 8.21 -3.94 10.65
N ASP A 137 8.84 -4.90 9.96
CA ASP A 137 9.22 -4.79 8.55
C ASP A 137 9.05 -6.14 7.83
N LEU A 138 8.81 -6.08 6.53
CA LEU A 138 8.64 -7.23 5.65
C LEU A 138 9.18 -6.93 4.26
N SER A 139 9.90 -7.90 3.70
CA SER A 139 10.41 -7.88 2.34
C SER A 139 10.23 -9.23 1.66
N TYR A 140 10.13 -9.24 0.33
CA TYR A 140 9.85 -10.43 -0.47
C TYR A 140 10.75 -10.49 -1.70
N GLY A 141 11.04 -11.69 -2.20
CA GLY A 141 11.76 -11.89 -3.46
C GLY A 141 10.90 -12.31 -4.64
N SER A 142 11.53 -12.49 -5.81
CA SER A 142 10.83 -12.75 -7.09
C SER A 142 10.47 -14.22 -7.32
N GLY A 143 11.29 -15.18 -6.89
CA GLY A 143 10.77 -16.52 -6.60
C GLY A 143 10.30 -16.48 -5.16
N PRO A 144 8.97 -16.36 -4.89
CA PRO A 144 8.51 -15.67 -3.70
C PRO A 144 8.95 -16.40 -2.44
N HIS A 145 9.83 -15.72 -1.72
CA HIS A 145 10.27 -16.01 -0.38
C HIS A 145 10.07 -14.74 0.42
N ILE A 146 9.64 -14.88 1.66
CA ILE A 146 9.35 -13.76 2.55
C ILE A 146 10.43 -13.71 3.62
N LEU A 147 10.92 -12.51 3.90
CA LEU A 147 11.58 -12.17 5.15
C LEU A 147 10.68 -11.20 5.92
N LEU A 148 10.62 -11.38 7.22
CA LEU A 148 9.86 -10.55 8.13
C LEU A 148 10.69 -10.37 9.41
N CYS A 149 10.65 -9.19 10.02
CA CYS A 149 11.15 -8.99 11.39
C CYS A 149 10.11 -8.33 12.30
N ASN A 150 10.24 -8.59 13.60
CA ASN A 150 9.29 -8.14 14.63
C ASN A 150 9.90 -7.13 15.62
N GLU A 151 9.09 -6.65 16.58
CA GLU A 151 9.51 -5.64 17.57
C GLU A 151 10.66 -6.11 18.48
N ASP A 152 10.72 -7.41 18.76
CA ASP A 152 11.81 -8.06 19.50
C ASP A 152 13.11 -8.18 18.67
N GLY A 153 13.00 -8.07 17.34
CA GLY A 153 14.10 -8.18 16.38
C GLY A 153 14.37 -9.60 15.88
N GLU A 154 13.47 -10.54 16.13
CA GLU A 154 13.47 -11.88 15.55
C GLU A 154 13.18 -11.79 14.04
N VAL A 155 13.87 -12.62 13.23
CA VAL A 155 13.62 -12.73 11.79
C VAL A 155 12.91 -14.04 11.49
N TYR A 156 11.86 -13.99 10.67
CA TYR A 156 11.14 -15.15 10.14
C TYR A 156 11.30 -15.21 8.63
N SER A 157 11.39 -16.43 8.07
CA SER A 157 11.35 -16.62 6.62
C SER A 157 10.63 -17.91 6.20
N TRP A 158 10.06 -17.88 5.00
CA TRP A 158 9.38 -19.01 4.34
C TRP A 158 9.24 -18.77 2.84
N GLY A 159 8.67 -19.74 2.12
CA GLY A 159 8.49 -19.73 0.67
C GLY A 159 9.62 -20.43 -0.08
N HIS A 160 9.92 -19.97 -1.29
CA HIS A 160 10.94 -20.56 -2.16
C HIS A 160 12.34 -20.58 -1.51
N ASN A 161 13.10 -21.67 -1.61
CA ASN A 161 14.43 -21.80 -1.00
C ASN A 161 15.53 -22.39 -1.93
N GLY A 162 15.33 -22.39 -3.25
CA GLY A 162 16.21 -23.09 -4.20
C GLY A 162 17.69 -22.67 -4.17
N TYR A 163 18.01 -21.49 -3.62
CA TYR A 163 19.36 -20.94 -3.49
C TYR A 163 19.73 -20.61 -2.03
N SER A 164 19.03 -21.22 -1.07
CA SER A 164 19.18 -21.03 0.39
C SER A 164 18.82 -19.64 0.93
N GLN A 165 17.97 -18.89 0.24
CA GLN A 165 17.49 -17.58 0.69
C GLN A 165 16.69 -17.59 2.01
N LEU A 166 16.25 -18.74 2.54
CA LEU A 166 15.65 -18.82 3.87
C LEU A 166 16.68 -18.84 5.02
N GLY A 167 17.99 -18.92 4.73
CA GLY A 167 19.04 -18.84 5.76
C GLY A 167 19.04 -20.01 6.76
N ASN A 168 18.33 -21.10 6.45
CA ASN A 168 18.05 -22.24 7.33
C ASN A 168 19.04 -23.40 7.16
N GLY A 169 20.22 -23.15 6.57
CA GLY A 169 21.27 -24.13 6.33
C GLY A 169 21.03 -25.10 5.16
N ASN A 170 19.89 -25.03 4.48
CA ASN A 170 19.48 -25.97 3.43
C ASN A 170 18.84 -25.26 2.21
N THR A 171 18.30 -26.03 1.26
CA THR A 171 17.62 -25.54 0.04
C THR A 171 16.15 -25.99 -0.08
N ILE A 172 15.57 -26.48 1.03
CA ILE A 172 14.20 -27.01 1.09
C ILE A 172 13.22 -25.85 1.22
N GLN A 173 12.19 -25.83 0.37
CA GLN A 173 11.11 -24.83 0.38
C GLN A 173 10.41 -24.80 1.75
N GLY A 174 10.22 -23.60 2.31
CA GLY A 174 9.58 -23.42 3.61
C GLY A 174 8.07 -23.27 3.44
N THR A 175 7.28 -24.23 3.95
CA THR A 175 5.82 -24.20 3.87
C THR A 175 5.16 -23.36 4.96
N THR A 176 5.87 -23.05 6.04
CA THR A 176 5.43 -22.21 7.17
C THR A 176 6.53 -21.22 7.57
N PRO A 177 6.19 -20.09 8.24
CA PRO A 177 7.17 -19.19 8.83
C PRO A 177 8.07 -19.90 9.83
N VAL A 178 9.38 -19.87 9.59
CA VAL A 178 10.40 -20.41 10.50
C VAL A 178 11.35 -19.29 10.90
N GLN A 179 11.71 -19.25 12.18
CA GLN A 179 12.67 -18.29 12.71
C GLN A 179 14.07 -18.56 12.13
N VAL A 180 14.72 -17.52 11.60
CA VAL A 180 16.07 -17.60 11.06
C VAL A 180 17.07 -17.60 12.21
N CYS A 181 17.46 -18.80 12.63
CA CYS A 181 18.45 -19.03 13.68
C CYS A 181 19.89 -18.64 13.22
N MET A 182 20.89 -18.95 14.05
CA MET A 182 22.33 -18.64 13.86
C MET A 182 22.72 -17.21 14.31
N GLU A 183 23.59 -16.49 13.56
CA GLU A 183 24.20 -15.23 14.01
C GLU A 183 23.17 -14.13 14.38
N LEU A 184 21.95 -14.21 13.82
CA LEU A 184 20.85 -13.28 14.10
C LEU A 184 20.16 -13.49 15.47
N LEU A 185 20.26 -14.66 16.11
CA LEU A 185 19.57 -14.93 17.40
C LEU A 185 20.01 -14.00 18.54
N SER A 186 21.23 -13.46 18.45
CA SER A 186 21.81 -12.55 19.45
C SER A 186 21.66 -11.07 19.06
N LYS A 187 20.85 -10.77 18.05
CA LYS A 187 20.80 -9.46 17.39
C LYS A 187 19.38 -8.97 17.22
N LYS A 188 19.14 -7.71 17.58
CA LYS A 188 17.89 -7.04 17.30
C LYS A 188 17.88 -6.53 15.86
N VAL A 189 17.18 -7.24 14.96
CA VAL A 189 16.98 -6.80 13.57
C VAL A 189 15.89 -5.72 13.50
N ILE A 190 16.13 -4.68 12.69
CA ILE A 190 15.22 -3.52 12.55
C ILE A 190 14.73 -3.29 11.11
N GLN A 191 15.39 -3.89 10.12
CA GLN A 191 15.00 -3.83 8.70
C GLN A 191 15.41 -5.13 8.00
N VAL A 192 14.60 -5.57 7.02
CA VAL A 192 14.90 -6.70 6.13
C VAL A 192 14.81 -6.26 4.67
N ALA A 193 15.59 -6.88 3.79
CA ALA A 193 15.51 -6.63 2.35
C ALA A 193 15.75 -7.91 1.54
N CYS A 194 14.98 -8.08 0.46
CA CYS A 194 15.05 -9.22 -0.44
C CYS A 194 15.28 -8.76 -1.88
N GLY A 195 16.18 -9.44 -2.58
CA GLY A 195 16.23 -9.40 -4.05
C GLY A 195 15.53 -10.61 -4.65
N SER A 196 15.90 -10.99 -5.89
CA SER A 196 15.32 -12.17 -6.58
C SER A 196 15.31 -13.43 -5.70
N HIS A 197 16.49 -13.80 -5.19
CA HIS A 197 16.77 -15.01 -4.43
C HIS A 197 17.89 -14.80 -3.38
N HIS A 198 18.06 -13.59 -2.88
CA HIS A 198 19.02 -13.28 -1.82
C HIS A 198 18.38 -12.35 -0.80
N SER A 199 18.89 -12.40 0.42
CA SER A 199 18.23 -11.85 1.59
C SER A 199 19.22 -11.08 2.45
N MET A 200 18.74 -10.02 3.10
CA MET A 200 19.53 -9.11 3.92
C MET A 200 18.76 -8.75 5.20
N ALA A 201 19.50 -8.53 6.28
CA ALA A 201 18.99 -8.01 7.54
C ALA A 201 19.92 -6.92 8.08
N LEU A 202 19.34 -5.87 8.66
CA LEU A 202 20.04 -4.78 9.34
C LEU A 202 19.73 -4.82 10.83
N THR A 203 20.77 -4.83 11.67
CA THR A 203 20.61 -4.79 13.13
C THR A 203 20.54 -3.37 13.66
N SER A 204 20.00 -3.18 14.88
CA SER A 204 20.02 -1.89 15.59
C SER A 204 21.43 -1.38 15.88
N ASP A 205 22.44 -2.26 15.88
CA ASP A 205 23.87 -1.91 16.00
C ASP A 205 24.44 -1.34 14.68
N GLY A 206 23.64 -1.30 13.61
CA GLY A 206 24.05 -0.90 12.26
C GLY A 206 24.85 -1.95 11.51
N GLU A 207 24.75 -3.23 11.89
CA GLU A 207 25.42 -4.34 11.21
C GLU A 207 24.53 -4.94 10.12
N VAL A 208 25.12 -5.22 8.96
CA VAL A 208 24.43 -5.89 7.84
C VAL A 208 24.78 -7.36 7.80
N PHE A 209 23.77 -8.20 7.69
CA PHE A 209 23.87 -9.64 7.42
C PHE A 209 23.23 -9.93 6.07
N SER A 210 23.77 -10.90 5.32
CA SER A 210 23.14 -11.36 4.07
C SER A 210 23.39 -12.83 3.80
N TRP A 211 22.50 -13.45 3.01
CA TRP A 211 22.56 -14.86 2.62
C TRP A 211 21.76 -15.14 1.33
N GLY A 212 21.76 -16.39 0.88
CA GLY A 212 21.08 -16.86 -0.34
C GLY A 212 21.97 -16.89 -1.58
N TYR A 213 21.35 -16.62 -2.74
CA TYR A 213 21.97 -16.66 -4.06
C TYR A 213 23.10 -15.63 -4.22
N ASN A 214 24.27 -16.03 -4.71
CA ASN A 214 25.47 -15.19 -4.71
C ASN A 214 26.28 -15.19 -6.03
N ASN A 215 25.76 -15.71 -7.14
CA ASN A 215 26.54 -15.85 -8.38
C ASN A 215 27.14 -14.53 -8.93
N CYS A 216 26.61 -13.37 -8.54
CA CYS A 216 27.14 -12.05 -8.91
C CYS A 216 27.84 -11.32 -7.75
N GLY A 217 27.98 -11.94 -6.58
CA GLY A 217 28.56 -11.33 -5.39
C GLY A 217 27.58 -10.54 -4.52
N GLN A 218 26.26 -10.67 -4.74
CA GLN A 218 25.23 -9.90 -4.04
C GLN A 218 25.13 -10.19 -2.53
N VAL A 219 25.79 -11.24 -2.03
CA VAL A 219 25.91 -11.52 -0.59
C VAL A 219 27.17 -10.86 0.01
N GLY A 220 27.94 -10.09 -0.78
CA GLY A 220 29.01 -9.21 -0.29
C GLY A 220 30.21 -9.92 0.35
N SER A 221 30.36 -11.22 0.11
CA SER A 221 31.24 -12.14 0.82
C SER A 221 32.68 -12.25 0.30
N GLY A 222 33.01 -11.56 -0.80
CA GLY A 222 34.26 -11.76 -1.54
C GLY A 222 34.28 -13.02 -2.40
N THR A 223 33.17 -13.76 -2.48
CA THR A 223 33.03 -15.00 -3.26
C THR A 223 31.74 -14.96 -4.08
N THR A 224 31.58 -15.92 -5.00
CA THR A 224 30.34 -16.13 -5.77
C THR A 224 29.53 -17.34 -5.30
N ALA A 225 29.93 -17.98 -4.20
CA ALA A 225 29.26 -19.16 -3.64
C ALA A 225 28.02 -18.74 -2.83
N ASN A 226 26.88 -19.39 -3.05
CA ASN A 226 25.66 -19.19 -2.26
C ASN A 226 25.93 -19.40 -0.77
N GLN A 227 25.23 -18.66 0.08
CA GLN A 227 25.37 -18.76 1.53
C GLN A 227 24.08 -19.28 2.15
N SER A 228 24.15 -20.43 2.83
CA SER A 228 22.95 -21.08 3.35
C SER A 228 22.50 -20.62 4.74
N VAL A 229 23.27 -19.74 5.38
CA VAL A 229 22.98 -19.13 6.69
C VAL A 229 23.35 -17.64 6.65
N PRO A 230 22.70 -16.78 7.45
CA PRO A 230 23.11 -15.39 7.60
C PRO A 230 24.59 -15.27 7.98
N ARG A 231 25.31 -14.37 7.31
CA ARG A 231 26.67 -13.96 7.70
C ARG A 231 26.80 -12.45 7.69
N LYS A 232 27.54 -11.92 8.66
CA LYS A 232 27.89 -10.49 8.70
C LYS A 232 28.72 -10.06 7.48
N VAL A 233 28.28 -8.99 6.82
CA VAL A 233 28.98 -8.36 5.67
C VAL A 233 30.12 -7.46 6.19
N ALA A 234 31.15 -8.09 6.75
CA ALA A 234 32.17 -7.44 7.58
C ALA A 234 33.31 -6.72 6.82
N SER A 235 33.17 -6.44 5.52
CA SER A 235 34.25 -5.92 4.68
C SER A 235 34.39 -4.39 4.74
N SER A 236 34.13 -3.65 3.65
CA SER A 236 34.22 -2.18 3.61
C SER A 236 33.19 -1.47 4.51
N LEU A 237 32.27 -2.24 5.11
CA LEU A 237 31.29 -1.83 6.11
C LEU A 237 31.80 -2.00 7.56
N GLN A 238 32.98 -2.58 7.78
CA GLN A 238 33.54 -2.68 9.12
C GLN A 238 33.69 -1.30 9.77
N SER A 239 33.32 -1.20 11.05
CA SER A 239 33.38 0.03 11.84
C SER A 239 32.46 1.16 11.33
N LYS A 240 31.43 0.84 10.55
CA LYS A 240 30.41 1.80 10.07
C LYS A 240 29.05 1.42 10.64
N VAL A 241 28.25 2.44 10.97
CA VAL A 241 26.84 2.26 11.32
C VAL A 241 26.03 2.36 10.03
N VAL A 242 25.47 1.25 9.57
CA VAL A 242 24.48 1.24 8.50
C VAL A 242 23.13 1.67 9.08
N VAL A 243 22.42 2.55 8.38
CA VAL A 243 21.11 3.10 8.81
C VAL A 243 19.97 2.66 7.89
N SER A 244 20.28 2.16 6.69
CA SER A 244 19.30 1.54 5.81
C SER A 244 19.96 0.55 4.85
N ILE A 245 19.26 -0.54 4.53
CA ILE A 245 19.60 -1.50 3.49
C ILE A 245 18.56 -1.48 2.36
N SER A 246 18.98 -1.90 1.16
CA SER A 246 18.07 -2.09 0.02
C SER A 246 18.63 -3.14 -0.94
N ALA A 247 17.74 -3.92 -1.55
CA ALA A 247 18.08 -4.96 -2.52
C ALA A 247 17.35 -4.71 -3.84
N GLY A 248 18.08 -4.84 -4.95
CA GLY A 248 17.53 -4.99 -6.29
C GLY A 248 17.47 -6.47 -6.67
N GLN A 249 17.20 -6.80 -7.94
CA GLN A 249 17.15 -8.20 -8.40
C GLN A 249 18.39 -9.01 -8.00
N THR A 250 19.58 -8.50 -8.30
CA THR A 250 20.86 -9.21 -8.15
C THR A 250 21.97 -8.31 -7.61
N SER A 251 21.60 -7.21 -6.95
CA SER A 251 22.50 -6.20 -6.38
C SER A 251 21.96 -5.72 -5.04
N SER A 252 22.85 -5.23 -4.19
CA SER A 252 22.55 -4.85 -2.81
C SER A 252 23.21 -3.53 -2.47
N MET A 253 22.59 -2.75 -1.60
CA MET A 253 23.15 -1.50 -1.10
C MET A 253 22.94 -1.31 0.40
N ALA A 254 23.83 -0.54 1.00
CA ALA A 254 23.76 -0.04 2.36
C ALA A 254 24.03 1.48 2.39
N LEU A 255 23.19 2.21 3.11
CA LEU A 255 23.37 3.61 3.45
C LEU A 255 23.90 3.73 4.89
N THR A 256 24.92 4.56 5.11
CA THR A 256 25.56 4.73 6.43
C THR A 256 25.20 6.05 7.10
N ASP A 257 25.43 6.13 8.42
CA ASP A 257 25.17 7.26 9.33
C ASP A 257 25.93 8.58 9.04
N ASN A 258 26.60 8.65 7.90
CA ASN A 258 27.34 9.81 7.38
C ASN A 258 26.95 10.09 5.91
N GLY A 259 25.87 9.48 5.44
CA GLY A 259 25.31 9.65 4.11
C GLY A 259 26.12 8.98 2.99
N HIS A 260 27.05 8.08 3.29
CA HIS A 260 27.80 7.34 2.27
C HIS A 260 27.05 6.07 1.86
N VAL A 261 27.00 5.83 0.55
CA VAL A 261 26.36 4.67 -0.08
C VAL A 261 27.43 3.62 -0.42
N TYR A 262 27.14 2.37 -0.11
CA TYR A 262 27.94 1.21 -0.46
C TYR A 262 27.09 0.26 -1.31
N GLY A 263 27.62 -0.23 -2.42
CA GLY A 263 26.92 -1.14 -3.34
C GLY A 263 27.75 -2.37 -3.68
N TRP A 264 27.07 -3.52 -3.87
CA TRP A 264 27.69 -4.77 -4.29
C TRP A 264 26.74 -5.69 -5.07
N GLY A 265 27.28 -6.77 -5.63
CA GLY A 265 26.57 -7.70 -6.52
C GLY A 265 26.70 -7.36 -8.00
N TYR A 266 25.64 -7.64 -8.75
CA TYR A 266 25.59 -7.49 -10.20
C TYR A 266 25.65 -6.01 -10.63
N ASN A 267 26.44 -5.72 -11.65
CA ASN A 267 26.66 -4.35 -12.13
C ASN A 267 26.63 -4.23 -13.67
N GLY A 268 26.12 -5.24 -14.40
CA GLY A 268 26.20 -5.27 -15.86
C GLY A 268 25.53 -4.08 -16.58
N THR A 269 24.65 -3.34 -15.90
CA THR A 269 24.01 -2.12 -16.41
C THR A 269 24.49 -0.83 -15.74
N GLY A 270 25.48 -0.91 -14.84
CA GLY A 270 25.98 0.22 -14.06
C GLY A 270 25.19 0.52 -12.79
N GLN A 271 24.29 -0.38 -12.35
CA GLN A 271 23.38 -0.17 -11.21
C GLN A 271 24.07 0.09 -9.87
N LEU A 272 25.37 -0.21 -9.74
CA LEU A 272 26.16 0.12 -8.54
C LEU A 272 26.74 1.54 -8.56
N GLY A 273 26.67 2.28 -9.68
CA GLY A 273 27.07 3.70 -9.76
C GLY A 273 28.58 3.95 -9.71
N LEU A 274 29.40 2.93 -9.99
CA LEU A 274 30.86 2.93 -9.79
C LEU A 274 31.68 3.36 -11.03
N GLY A 275 31.05 3.98 -12.04
CA GLY A 275 31.70 4.38 -13.30
C GLY A 275 32.08 3.21 -14.22
N ASN A 276 31.69 1.99 -13.89
CA ASN A 276 32.00 0.77 -14.63
C ASN A 276 30.83 -0.23 -14.57
N THR A 277 30.93 -1.34 -15.32
CA THR A 277 29.92 -2.41 -15.38
C THR A 277 30.37 -3.74 -14.75
N GLY A 278 31.48 -3.73 -14.00
CA GLY A 278 32.03 -4.92 -13.34
C GLY A 278 31.32 -5.22 -12.02
N ASN A 279 30.87 -6.47 -11.83
CA ASN A 279 30.28 -6.95 -10.59
C ASN A 279 31.24 -6.73 -9.40
N GLN A 280 30.69 -6.47 -8.21
CA GLN A 280 31.47 -6.28 -6.99
C GLN A 280 31.14 -7.39 -6.00
N LEU A 281 32.13 -8.21 -5.65
CA LEU A 281 31.92 -9.33 -4.71
C LEU A 281 31.87 -8.89 -3.24
N MET A 282 32.19 -7.62 -2.96
CA MET A 282 32.24 -7.02 -1.63
C MET A 282 31.69 -5.59 -1.72
N PRO A 283 31.04 -5.06 -0.66
CA PRO A 283 30.67 -3.65 -0.56
C PRO A 283 31.73 -2.68 -1.09
N CYS A 284 31.41 -1.95 -2.15
CA CYS A 284 32.25 -0.91 -2.71
C CYS A 284 31.59 0.46 -2.45
N ARG A 285 32.37 1.45 -2.01
CA ARG A 285 31.86 2.80 -1.73
C ARG A 285 31.58 3.52 -3.05
N LEU A 286 30.35 3.98 -3.23
CA LEU A 286 30.00 4.89 -4.31
C LEU A 286 30.53 6.29 -4.00
N VAL A 287 31.13 6.94 -4.99
CA VAL A 287 31.71 8.28 -4.88
C VAL A 287 31.00 9.22 -5.85
N PHE A 288 30.39 10.28 -5.32
CA PHE A 288 29.80 11.36 -6.11
C PHE A 288 30.88 12.38 -6.51
N ALA A 289 30.66 13.12 -7.60
CA ALA A 289 31.56 14.17 -8.07
C ALA A 289 31.73 15.36 -7.10
N GLN A 290 30.80 15.51 -6.14
CA GLN A 290 30.84 16.49 -5.06
C GLN A 290 30.47 15.80 -3.74
N PRO A 291 30.92 16.30 -2.57
CA PRO A 291 30.53 15.76 -1.28
C PRO A 291 29.02 16.00 -1.06
N ILE A 292 28.25 14.92 -1.07
CA ILE A 292 26.78 14.90 -0.89
C ILE A 292 26.45 13.95 0.25
N CYS A 293 25.54 14.34 1.13
CA CYS A 293 24.96 13.45 2.14
C CYS A 293 23.68 12.83 1.57
N ILE A 294 23.65 11.50 1.45
CA ILE A 294 22.44 10.77 1.04
C ILE A 294 21.62 10.41 2.27
N ILE A 295 20.30 10.58 2.17
CA ILE A 295 19.33 10.27 3.24
C ILE A 295 18.43 9.07 2.90
N GLN A 296 18.29 8.73 1.62
CA GLN A 296 17.51 7.59 1.16
C GLN A 296 18.14 6.99 -0.11
N VAL A 297 18.15 5.67 -0.22
CA VAL A 297 18.51 4.92 -1.44
C VAL A 297 17.44 3.87 -1.66
N VAL A 298 17.00 3.69 -2.91
CA VAL A 298 16.04 2.65 -3.30
C VAL A 298 16.49 1.99 -4.60
N LEU A 299 16.21 0.68 -4.74
CA LEU A 299 16.55 -0.09 -5.92
C LEU A 299 15.29 -0.58 -6.63
N GLY A 300 15.22 -0.31 -7.93
CA GLY A 300 14.29 -0.97 -8.83
C GLY A 300 14.87 -2.26 -9.40
N TYR A 301 14.28 -2.76 -10.49
CA TYR A 301 14.70 -4.02 -11.13
C TYR A 301 16.21 -4.09 -11.45
N ALA A 302 16.74 -3.05 -12.10
CA ALA A 302 18.17 -2.91 -12.43
C ALA A 302 18.62 -1.43 -12.43
N HIS A 303 17.93 -0.58 -11.67
CA HIS A 303 18.22 0.83 -11.53
C HIS A 303 18.21 1.23 -10.06
N THR A 304 18.87 2.33 -9.74
CA THR A 304 18.99 2.86 -8.38
C THR A 304 18.65 4.33 -8.37
N LEU A 305 17.92 4.75 -7.34
CA LEU A 305 17.64 6.15 -7.06
C LEU A 305 18.17 6.50 -5.66
N ALA A 306 18.65 7.72 -5.48
CA ALA A 306 19.08 8.22 -4.18
C ALA A 306 18.67 9.69 -3.97
N LEU A 307 18.23 9.99 -2.75
CA LEU A 307 17.82 11.32 -2.33
C LEU A 307 18.88 11.91 -1.38
N SER A 308 19.30 13.14 -1.65
CA SER A 308 20.23 13.86 -0.76
C SER A 308 19.52 14.62 0.36
N ASP A 309 20.29 15.00 1.38
CA ASP A 309 19.88 15.93 2.45
C ASP A 309 19.42 17.31 1.93
N GLN A 310 19.88 17.69 0.73
CA GLN A 310 19.43 18.88 0.00
C GLN A 310 18.15 18.65 -0.82
N GLY A 311 17.56 17.44 -0.76
CA GLY A 311 16.38 17.03 -1.51
C GLY A 311 16.60 17.00 -3.03
N VAL A 312 17.85 16.79 -3.46
CA VAL A 312 18.22 16.57 -4.85
C VAL A 312 18.18 15.07 -5.14
N LEU A 313 17.47 14.70 -6.20
CA LEU A 313 17.33 13.32 -6.65
C LEU A 313 18.46 12.95 -7.63
N TYR A 314 19.06 11.78 -7.42
CA TYR A 314 20.06 11.16 -8.28
C TYR A 314 19.57 9.79 -8.76
N ALA A 315 19.92 9.41 -9.99
CA ALA A 315 19.55 8.14 -10.60
C ALA A 315 20.72 7.53 -11.39
N TRP A 316 20.83 6.19 -11.39
CA TRP A 316 21.79 5.44 -12.21
C TRP A 316 21.38 3.97 -12.45
N GLY A 317 22.10 3.28 -13.32
CA GLY A 317 21.84 1.90 -13.75
C GLY A 317 21.12 1.81 -15.10
N ALA A 318 20.29 0.77 -15.25
CA ALA A 318 19.51 0.53 -16.46
C ALA A 318 18.48 1.63 -16.73
N ASN A 319 18.29 2.00 -18.00
CA ASN A 319 17.40 3.09 -18.40
C ASN A 319 16.55 2.80 -19.66
N SER A 320 16.46 1.53 -20.11
CA SER A 320 15.76 1.15 -21.35
C SER A 320 14.28 1.59 -21.44
N HIS A 321 13.65 1.86 -20.29
CA HIS A 321 12.27 2.31 -20.16
C HIS A 321 12.13 3.78 -19.73
N GLY A 322 13.24 4.50 -19.54
CA GLY A 322 13.24 5.87 -19.00
C GLY A 322 13.24 5.96 -17.47
N GLN A 323 13.45 4.84 -16.76
CA GLN A 323 13.39 4.76 -15.29
C GLN A 323 14.39 5.65 -14.53
N LEU A 324 15.37 6.26 -15.21
CA LEU A 324 16.25 7.25 -14.58
C LEU A 324 15.68 8.68 -14.61
N GLY A 325 14.63 8.96 -15.39
CA GLY A 325 13.99 10.29 -15.43
C GLY A 325 14.84 11.40 -16.09
N ILE A 326 15.85 11.02 -16.89
CA ILE A 326 16.84 11.94 -17.48
C ILE A 326 16.54 12.36 -18.94
N GLY A 327 15.29 12.23 -19.39
CA GLY A 327 14.84 12.62 -20.74
C GLY A 327 15.35 11.73 -21.88
N ASN A 328 15.99 10.60 -21.58
CA ASN A 328 16.54 9.67 -22.55
C ASN A 328 16.50 8.22 -22.03
N LYS A 329 16.94 7.25 -22.85
CA LYS A 329 16.97 5.81 -22.53
C LYS A 329 18.37 5.21 -22.31
N SER A 330 19.39 6.04 -22.17
CA SER A 330 20.78 5.59 -22.01
C SER A 330 21.07 5.21 -20.56
N ASN A 331 21.58 4.00 -20.35
CA ASN A 331 22.07 3.53 -19.05
C ASN A 331 23.14 4.47 -18.50
N GLN A 332 23.21 4.63 -17.18
CA GLN A 332 24.21 5.47 -16.52
C GLN A 332 25.04 4.64 -15.54
N THR A 333 26.36 4.62 -15.71
CA THR A 333 27.27 3.91 -14.79
C THR A 333 27.70 4.76 -13.60
N VAL A 334 27.32 6.04 -13.58
CA VAL A 334 27.56 7.00 -12.48
C VAL A 334 26.23 7.68 -12.08
N PRO A 335 26.08 8.18 -10.85
CA PRO A 335 24.93 8.98 -10.46
C PRO A 335 24.75 10.23 -11.32
N VAL A 336 23.58 10.38 -11.92
CA VAL A 336 23.16 11.58 -12.66
C VAL A 336 22.04 12.27 -11.90
N LYS A 337 22.08 13.61 -11.80
CA LYS A 337 21.00 14.39 -11.19
C LYS A 337 19.73 14.30 -12.07
N VAL A 338 18.60 13.97 -11.47
CA VAL A 338 17.29 14.01 -12.13
C VAL A 338 16.78 15.44 -12.17
N GLY A 339 16.19 15.84 -13.31
CA GLY A 339 15.68 17.19 -13.51
C GLY A 339 14.36 17.42 -12.81
N THR A 340 14.38 17.83 -11.54
CA THR A 340 13.20 18.23 -10.77
C THR A 340 13.26 19.72 -10.44
N ASN A 341 12.11 20.40 -10.52
CA ASN A 341 11.98 21.84 -10.23
C ASN A 341 11.83 22.13 -8.73
N GLU A 342 11.51 21.11 -7.94
CA GLU A 342 11.26 21.21 -6.51
C GLU A 342 12.18 20.28 -5.70
N ARG A 343 12.29 20.57 -4.40
CA ARG A 343 12.96 19.72 -3.41
C ARG A 343 12.14 18.45 -3.19
N MET A 344 12.76 17.29 -3.39
CA MET A 344 12.15 15.99 -3.11
C MET A 344 12.31 15.63 -1.62
N VAL A 345 11.29 14.96 -1.06
CA VAL A 345 11.26 14.48 0.34
C VAL A 345 11.19 12.96 0.45
N GLU A 346 10.73 12.28 -0.61
CA GLU A 346 10.69 10.82 -0.71
C GLU A 346 11.07 10.38 -2.13
N VAL A 347 11.78 9.25 -2.25
CA VAL A 347 11.99 8.53 -3.51
C VAL A 347 11.69 7.04 -3.35
N THR A 348 11.11 6.43 -4.39
CA THR A 348 10.56 5.07 -4.33
C THR A 348 10.86 4.29 -5.62
N ALA A 349 11.17 3.00 -5.45
CA ALA A 349 11.38 2.02 -6.51
C ALA A 349 11.16 0.62 -5.91
N CYS A 350 10.72 -0.34 -6.73
CA CYS A 350 10.58 -1.74 -6.30
C CYS A 350 11.44 -2.66 -7.17
N HIS A 351 12.18 -3.58 -6.54
CA HIS A 351 13.07 -4.54 -7.19
C HIS A 351 12.40 -5.42 -8.25
N SER A 352 11.06 -5.52 -8.27
CA SER A 352 10.30 -6.27 -9.28
C SER A 352 9.83 -5.41 -10.47
N THR A 353 10.10 -4.10 -10.49
CA THR A 353 9.50 -3.16 -11.47
C THR A 353 10.52 -2.20 -12.11
N ASN A 354 10.13 -1.63 -13.25
CA ASN A 354 10.89 -0.59 -13.98
C ASN A 354 10.22 0.79 -13.89
N ILE A 355 9.38 1.02 -12.89
CA ILE A 355 8.81 2.33 -12.56
C ILE A 355 9.62 2.97 -11.42
N SER A 356 9.51 4.28 -11.32
CA SER A 356 10.14 5.11 -10.30
C SER A 356 9.16 6.20 -9.90
N ALA A 357 9.10 6.56 -8.62
CA ALA A 357 8.29 7.68 -8.17
C ALA A 357 8.98 8.49 -7.06
N ALA A 358 8.59 9.75 -6.90
CA ALA A 358 9.07 10.63 -5.84
C ALA A 358 7.99 11.62 -5.40
N LYS A 359 8.06 12.07 -4.15
CA LYS A 359 7.18 13.09 -3.57
C LYS A 359 7.98 14.35 -3.28
N SER A 360 7.46 15.52 -3.64
CA SER A 360 8.09 16.81 -3.35
C SER A 360 7.65 17.36 -1.99
N GLN A 361 8.37 18.38 -1.51
CA GLN A 361 8.03 19.11 -0.28
C GLN A 361 6.68 19.87 -0.33
N SER A 362 6.04 19.95 -1.50
CA SER A 362 4.71 20.57 -1.71
C SER A 362 3.62 19.51 -1.89
N GLU A 363 3.87 18.29 -1.40
CA GLU A 363 2.99 17.12 -1.48
C GLU A 363 2.67 16.64 -2.91
N GLN A 364 3.43 17.09 -3.92
CA GLN A 364 3.26 16.65 -5.31
C GLN A 364 3.95 15.31 -5.57
N VAL A 365 3.21 14.33 -6.11
CA VAL A 365 3.74 13.02 -6.49
C VAL A 365 4.07 12.96 -7.97
N TYR A 366 5.29 12.52 -8.28
CA TYR A 366 5.84 12.36 -9.63
C TYR A 366 6.10 10.89 -9.94
N MET A 367 5.86 10.46 -11.18
CA MET A 367 6.18 9.10 -11.66
C MET A 367 6.94 9.11 -12.99
N TRP A 368 7.81 8.13 -13.23
CA TRP A 368 8.48 7.92 -14.52
C TRP A 368 8.96 6.46 -14.70
N GLY A 369 9.54 6.13 -15.86
CA GLY A 369 9.88 4.77 -16.25
C GLY A 369 8.71 4.03 -16.91
N LEU A 370 8.62 2.72 -16.69
CA LEU A 370 7.61 1.85 -17.31
C LEU A 370 6.26 1.92 -16.57
N CYS A 371 5.37 2.80 -17.03
CA CYS A 371 4.05 3.07 -16.44
C CYS A 371 2.96 2.45 -17.32
N ARG A 372 2.30 1.37 -16.86
CA ARG A 372 1.29 0.59 -17.61
C ARG A 372 1.70 0.25 -19.06
N GLY A 373 2.98 -0.04 -19.29
CA GLY A 373 3.54 -0.36 -20.61
C GLY A 373 4.03 0.85 -21.43
N GLN A 374 3.78 2.08 -20.99
CA GLN A 374 4.34 3.29 -21.59
C GLN A 374 5.67 3.67 -20.93
N CYS A 375 6.62 4.20 -21.71
CA CYS A 375 7.94 4.65 -21.21
C CYS A 375 7.92 6.16 -20.99
N LEU A 376 7.82 6.61 -19.73
CA LEU A 376 7.98 8.02 -19.36
C LEU A 376 9.46 8.32 -19.11
N LEU A 377 10.05 9.19 -19.92
CA LEU A 377 11.51 9.46 -19.89
C LEU A 377 11.94 10.51 -18.86
N SER A 378 11.00 11.28 -18.33
CA SER A 378 11.20 12.36 -17.36
C SER A 378 10.10 12.30 -16.28
N PRO A 379 10.33 12.83 -15.07
CA PRO A 379 9.32 12.89 -14.01
C PRO A 379 8.02 13.55 -14.50
N HIS A 380 6.92 12.81 -14.43
CA HIS A 380 5.58 13.28 -14.77
C HIS A 380 4.79 13.52 -13.49
N LEU A 381 4.28 14.75 -13.32
CA LEU A 381 3.43 15.11 -12.19
C LEU A 381 2.10 14.34 -12.26
N THR A 382 1.64 13.84 -11.12
CA THR A 382 0.38 13.10 -10.98
C THR A 382 -0.62 13.83 -10.08
N HIS A 383 -1.83 13.29 -9.97
CA HIS A 383 -2.84 13.74 -9.01
C HIS A 383 -2.95 12.83 -7.77
N PHE A 384 -1.94 11.99 -7.53
CA PHE A 384 -1.86 11.16 -6.33
C PHE A 384 -1.29 11.95 -5.15
N THR A 385 -1.70 11.57 -3.94
CA THR A 385 -1.21 12.16 -2.67
C THR A 385 0.02 11.43 -2.14
N CYS A 386 0.09 10.11 -2.31
CA CYS A 386 1.21 9.27 -1.89
C CYS A 386 1.89 8.55 -3.07
N THR A 387 3.12 8.09 -2.87
CA THR A 387 3.89 7.33 -3.86
C THR A 387 3.37 5.90 -4.03
N ASP A 388 2.74 5.31 -3.01
CA ASP A 388 2.19 3.94 -3.05
C ASP A 388 1.09 3.79 -4.12
N ASP A 389 0.26 4.82 -4.32
CA ASP A 389 -0.76 4.88 -5.38
C ASP A 389 -0.17 4.69 -6.79
N VAL A 390 1.04 5.21 -7.04
CA VAL A 390 1.73 5.05 -8.32
C VAL A 390 2.04 3.57 -8.57
N PHE A 391 2.42 2.82 -7.54
CA PHE A 391 2.66 1.40 -7.67
C PHE A 391 1.36 0.62 -7.86
N ALA A 392 0.32 0.93 -7.06
CA ALA A 392 -1.00 0.31 -7.18
C ALA A 392 -1.61 0.47 -8.58
N CYS A 393 -1.54 1.68 -9.15
CA CYS A 393 -2.25 2.03 -10.38
C CYS A 393 -1.41 1.94 -11.66
N PHE A 394 -0.08 2.12 -11.59
CA PHE A 394 0.78 2.27 -12.77
C PHE A 394 1.97 1.31 -12.88
N SER A 395 2.38 0.64 -11.80
CA SER A 395 3.44 -0.36 -11.90
C SER A 395 2.93 -1.69 -12.48
N ASN A 396 3.84 -2.47 -13.07
CA ASN A 396 3.53 -3.78 -13.62
C ASN A 396 4.66 -4.77 -13.25
N PRO A 397 4.41 -5.76 -12.37
CA PRO A 397 3.16 -5.99 -11.62
C PRO A 397 2.88 -4.88 -10.58
N PRO A 398 1.62 -4.65 -10.17
CA PRO A 398 1.24 -3.67 -9.15
C PRO A 398 1.58 -4.17 -7.73
N VAL A 399 2.86 -4.09 -7.35
CA VAL A 399 3.38 -4.59 -6.07
C VAL A 399 3.87 -3.47 -5.14
N MET A 400 3.74 -3.68 -3.82
CA MET A 400 4.16 -2.72 -2.80
C MET A 400 5.68 -2.67 -2.67
N TRP A 401 6.27 -1.48 -2.64
CA TRP A 401 7.73 -1.29 -2.52
C TRP A 401 8.25 -1.36 -1.07
N ARG A 402 7.33 -1.41 -0.09
CA ARG A 402 7.57 -1.44 1.37
C ARG A 402 6.45 -2.21 2.08
N PHE A 403 6.65 -2.57 3.34
CA PHE A 403 5.54 -2.94 4.21
C PHE A 403 4.73 -1.69 4.57
N LEU A 404 3.57 -1.55 3.96
CA LEU A 404 2.75 -0.35 3.96
C LEU A 404 1.99 -0.25 5.28
N SER A 405 2.35 0.70 6.14
CA SER A 405 1.66 0.96 7.40
C SER A 405 0.65 2.09 7.22
N VAL A 406 -0.59 1.88 7.65
CA VAL A 406 -1.54 2.94 7.96
C VAL A 406 -1.24 3.39 9.38
N GLU A 407 -0.97 4.67 9.57
CA GLU A 407 -1.16 5.29 10.88
C GLU A 407 -2.65 5.57 11.00
N HIS A 408 -3.34 4.79 11.84
CA HIS A 408 -4.63 5.22 12.36
C HIS A 408 -4.34 6.36 13.31
N ASP A 409 -4.33 7.58 12.77
CA ASP A 409 -4.52 8.78 13.58
C ASP A 409 -5.84 8.60 14.34
N ASP A 410 -5.84 8.84 15.66
CA ASP A 410 -7.05 8.79 16.50
C ASP A 410 -8.11 9.86 16.08
N PHE A 411 -7.79 10.68 15.08
CA PHE A 411 -8.64 11.66 14.45
C PHE A 411 -9.48 11.03 13.34
N LEU A 412 -10.67 10.55 13.72
CA LEU A 412 -11.77 10.31 12.78
C LEU A 412 -11.95 11.54 11.86
N THR A 413 -12.22 11.33 10.57
CA THR A 413 -12.56 12.47 9.68
C THR A 413 -13.78 13.22 10.22
N VAL A 414 -14.04 14.46 9.78
CA VAL A 414 -15.22 15.22 10.23
C VAL A 414 -16.52 14.44 9.96
N ALA A 415 -16.61 13.73 8.84
CA ALA A 415 -17.77 12.89 8.52
C ALA A 415 -17.91 11.68 9.45
N GLU A 416 -16.82 10.97 9.75
CA GLU A 416 -16.84 9.81 10.65
C GLU A 416 -17.05 10.21 12.11
N SER A 417 -16.48 11.34 12.53
CA SER A 417 -16.73 11.96 13.83
C SER A 417 -18.22 12.26 14.01
N LEU A 418 -18.83 12.95 13.04
CA LEU A 418 -20.26 13.24 13.07
C LEU A 418 -21.10 11.94 13.05
N LYS A 419 -20.76 10.96 12.20
CA LYS A 419 -21.43 9.66 12.18
C LYS A 419 -21.36 8.94 13.53
N LYS A 420 -20.23 8.98 14.22
CA LYS A 420 -20.05 8.37 15.55
C LYS A 420 -20.86 9.07 16.64
N GLU A 421 -21.03 10.38 16.57
CA GLU A 421 -21.80 11.17 17.54
C GLU A 421 -23.33 11.16 17.28
N PHE A 422 -23.82 10.46 16.26
CA PHE A 422 -25.26 10.30 16.05
C PHE A 422 -25.90 9.45 17.16
N ASP A 423 -27.01 9.93 17.74
CA ASP A 423 -27.69 9.34 18.92
C ASP A 423 -26.82 9.27 20.20
N SER A 424 -25.77 10.08 20.28
CA SER A 424 -24.92 10.24 21.48
C SER A 424 -25.61 11.08 22.55
N LYS A 425 -25.68 10.55 23.78
CA LYS A 425 -26.29 11.22 24.94
C LYS A 425 -25.36 12.23 25.62
N GLU A 426 -24.07 12.19 25.32
CA GLU A 426 -23.05 13.00 26.01
C GLU A 426 -22.84 14.35 25.32
N THR A 427 -23.04 14.41 24.01
CA THR A 427 -22.71 15.55 23.14
C THR A 427 -23.94 16.28 22.57
N SER A 428 -25.10 15.61 22.53
CA SER A 428 -26.34 16.18 21.98
C SER A 428 -26.88 17.39 22.76
N ASP A 429 -27.40 18.38 22.02
CA ASP A 429 -28.08 19.57 22.57
C ASP A 429 -29.60 19.57 22.29
N LEU A 430 -30.13 18.49 21.72
CA LEU A 430 -31.53 18.29 21.37
C LEU A 430 -31.88 16.81 21.32
N LYS A 431 -33.13 16.47 21.64
CA LYS A 431 -33.67 15.15 21.32
C LYS A 431 -35.06 15.18 20.71
N PHE A 432 -35.31 14.25 19.80
CA PHE A 432 -36.62 13.97 19.23
C PHE A 432 -37.24 12.77 19.94
N ARG A 433 -38.52 12.85 20.29
CA ARG A 433 -39.30 11.74 20.85
C ARG A 433 -40.28 11.24 19.81
N VAL A 434 -40.12 10.00 19.39
CA VAL A 434 -40.90 9.32 18.35
C VAL A 434 -41.30 7.94 18.87
N ASP A 435 -42.58 7.58 18.83
CA ASP A 435 -43.12 6.33 19.41
C ASP A 435 -42.67 6.07 20.87
N GLY A 436 -42.50 7.14 21.66
CA GLY A 436 -42.02 7.07 23.05
C GLY A 436 -40.52 6.80 23.23
N LYS A 437 -39.74 6.70 22.14
CA LYS A 437 -38.27 6.56 22.15
C LYS A 437 -37.61 7.92 21.89
N ASP A 438 -36.49 8.19 22.58
CA ASP A 438 -35.72 9.43 22.45
C ASP A 438 -34.51 9.21 21.51
N ILE A 439 -34.36 10.06 20.48
CA ILE A 439 -33.23 10.11 19.53
C ILE A 439 -32.42 11.38 19.79
N HIS A 440 -31.10 11.27 19.99
CA HIS A 440 -30.23 12.36 20.43
C HIS A 440 -29.46 13.00 19.25
N VAL A 441 -29.50 14.32 19.14
CA VAL A 441 -28.96 15.05 17.98
C VAL A 441 -28.44 16.45 18.35
N HIS A 442 -27.68 17.03 17.42
CA HIS A 442 -27.06 18.35 17.50
C HIS A 442 -27.78 19.36 16.59
N LYS A 443 -28.33 20.45 17.18
CA LYS A 443 -28.99 21.57 16.48
C LYS A 443 -28.10 22.16 15.39
N ALA A 444 -26.78 22.22 15.62
CA ALA A 444 -25.81 22.72 14.63
C ALA A 444 -25.82 21.91 13.33
N VAL A 445 -25.77 20.58 13.40
CA VAL A 445 -25.78 19.69 12.21
C VAL A 445 -27.09 19.84 11.46
N LEU A 446 -28.23 19.84 12.17
CA LEU A 446 -29.56 20.03 11.58
C LEU A 446 -29.68 21.39 10.87
N LYS A 447 -29.24 22.48 11.50
CA LYS A 447 -29.19 23.83 10.92
C LYS A 447 -28.27 23.96 9.71
N ILE A 448 -27.25 23.10 9.57
CA ILE A 448 -26.33 23.09 8.43
C ILE A 448 -26.89 22.24 7.28
N ARG A 449 -27.51 21.10 7.59
CA ARG A 449 -27.87 20.07 6.60
C ARG A 449 -29.29 20.17 6.06
N CYS A 450 -30.24 20.77 6.79
CA CYS A 450 -31.65 20.85 6.38
C CYS A 450 -32.25 22.26 6.52
N GLU A 451 -32.90 22.75 5.47
CA GLU A 451 -33.50 24.11 5.43
C GLU A 451 -34.73 24.24 6.34
N HIS A 452 -35.52 23.16 6.48
CA HIS A 452 -36.66 23.13 7.39
C HIS A 452 -36.22 23.41 8.84
N PHE A 453 -35.20 22.69 9.32
CA PHE A 453 -34.66 22.91 10.66
C PHE A 453 -33.95 24.28 10.79
N ARG A 454 -33.25 24.75 9.75
CA ARG A 454 -32.68 26.10 9.72
C ARG A 454 -33.74 27.18 9.98
N THR A 455 -34.88 27.10 9.28
CA THR A 455 -36.00 28.04 9.43
C THR A 455 -36.71 27.89 10.78
N MET A 456 -36.97 26.65 11.21
CA MET A 456 -37.61 26.32 12.50
C MET A 456 -36.84 26.92 13.68
N PHE A 457 -35.51 26.79 13.67
CA PHE A 457 -34.65 27.28 14.75
C PHE A 457 -34.21 28.75 14.62
N GLN A 458 -34.61 29.46 13.56
CA GLN A 458 -34.40 30.92 13.43
C GLN A 458 -35.62 31.74 13.89
N SER A 459 -36.82 31.22 13.71
CA SER A 459 -38.06 32.01 13.80
C SER A 459 -38.72 32.01 15.18
N HIS A 460 -38.65 30.91 15.94
CA HIS A 460 -39.43 30.76 17.19
C HIS A 460 -38.71 30.09 18.37
N TRP A 461 -37.40 29.87 18.28
CA TRP A 461 -36.62 29.16 19.31
C TRP A 461 -35.47 30.02 19.86
N ASN A 462 -35.81 30.91 20.80
CA ASN A 462 -34.81 31.45 21.72
C ASN A 462 -34.27 30.33 22.62
N GLU A 463 -33.04 30.49 23.10
CA GLU A 463 -32.13 29.42 23.57
C GLU A 463 -32.63 28.53 24.73
N ASN A 464 -33.77 28.83 25.36
CA ASN A 464 -34.27 28.16 26.58
C ASN A 464 -35.58 27.35 26.41
N SER A 465 -36.14 27.21 25.21
CA SER A 465 -37.48 26.60 25.04
C SER A 465 -37.49 25.16 24.47
N LYS A 466 -37.30 24.19 25.37
CA LYS A 466 -37.46 22.72 25.24
C LYS A 466 -36.31 21.95 24.57
N ASP A 467 -35.66 21.07 25.32
CA ASP A 467 -34.68 20.11 24.75
C ASP A 467 -35.33 18.88 24.08
N VAL A 468 -36.68 18.82 24.04
CA VAL A 468 -37.45 17.68 23.55
C VAL A 468 -38.50 18.13 22.53
N ILE A 469 -38.44 17.58 21.33
CA ILE A 469 -39.45 17.74 20.28
C ILE A 469 -40.20 16.41 20.11
N GLY A 470 -41.51 16.40 20.31
CA GLY A 470 -42.35 15.22 20.04
C GLY A 470 -42.72 15.16 18.55
N ILE A 471 -42.65 13.97 17.96
CA ILE A 471 -43.10 13.68 16.59
C ILE A 471 -44.07 12.50 16.66
N ASP A 472 -45.33 12.78 16.35
CA ASP A 472 -46.43 11.81 16.40
C ASP A 472 -46.91 11.39 15.00
N GLN A 473 -46.30 11.94 13.94
CA GLN A 473 -46.74 11.81 12.54
C GLN A 473 -46.01 10.71 11.76
N PHE A 474 -44.83 10.29 12.23
CA PHE A 474 -43.95 9.36 11.53
C PHE A 474 -43.47 8.28 12.51
N SER A 475 -43.26 7.06 12.01
CA SER A 475 -42.74 5.97 12.82
C SER A 475 -41.28 6.20 13.20
N TYR A 476 -40.85 5.63 14.33
CA TYR A 476 -39.49 5.71 14.82
C TYR A 476 -38.41 5.30 13.79
N PRO A 477 -38.54 4.18 13.04
CA PRO A 477 -37.53 3.80 12.04
C PRO A 477 -37.34 4.88 10.95
N VAL A 478 -38.46 5.40 10.45
CA VAL A 478 -38.51 6.42 9.39
C VAL A 478 -37.88 7.73 9.85
N TYR A 479 -38.29 8.25 11.02
CA TYR A 479 -37.75 9.52 11.52
C TYR A 479 -36.29 9.39 11.98
N ARG A 480 -35.89 8.24 12.52
CA ARG A 480 -34.48 7.97 12.85
C ARG A 480 -33.60 7.93 11.61
N ALA A 481 -34.03 7.25 10.54
CA ALA A 481 -33.29 7.19 9.28
C ALA A 481 -33.17 8.57 8.62
N PHE A 482 -34.21 9.42 8.70
CA PHE A 482 -34.13 10.82 8.27
C PHE A 482 -33.05 11.60 9.02
N LEU A 483 -33.03 11.49 10.36
CA LEU A 483 -32.00 12.16 11.17
C LEU A 483 -30.60 11.58 10.88
N GLU A 484 -30.45 10.26 10.73
CA GLU A 484 -29.16 9.62 10.42
C GLU A 484 -28.62 10.02 9.04
N TYR A 485 -29.50 10.19 8.04
CA TYR A 485 -29.13 10.70 6.73
C TYR A 485 -28.47 12.08 6.79
N LEU A 486 -28.96 12.98 7.66
CA LEU A 486 -28.36 14.32 7.81
C LEU A 486 -26.90 14.26 8.33
N TYR A 487 -26.52 13.21 9.06
CA TYR A 487 -25.16 13.00 9.56
C TYR A 487 -24.28 12.20 8.60
N THR A 488 -24.87 11.28 7.84
CA THR A 488 -24.11 10.21 7.16
C THR A 488 -24.24 10.20 5.64
N ASP A 489 -25.14 11.01 5.06
CA ASP A 489 -25.51 11.00 3.63
C ASP A 489 -26.07 9.65 3.11
N ASN A 490 -26.29 8.67 3.98
CA ASN A 490 -26.74 7.32 3.67
C ASN A 490 -28.11 7.04 4.29
N VAL A 491 -28.83 6.07 3.73
CA VAL A 491 -30.13 5.60 4.22
C VAL A 491 -30.12 4.08 4.18
N ASP A 492 -30.45 3.45 5.31
CA ASP A 492 -30.64 2.01 5.43
C ASP A 492 -32.05 1.77 6.01
N LEU A 493 -32.98 1.39 5.13
CA LEU A 493 -34.40 1.15 5.43
C LEU A 493 -34.97 0.08 4.52
N ALA A 494 -35.99 -0.62 5.00
CA ALA A 494 -36.83 -1.48 4.18
C ALA A 494 -37.62 -0.66 3.13
N PRO A 495 -37.94 -1.22 1.95
CA PRO A 495 -38.70 -0.54 0.90
C PRO A 495 -40.06 -0.01 1.36
N GLU A 496 -40.71 -0.71 2.30
CA GLU A 496 -42.00 -0.34 2.89
C GLU A 496 -41.88 0.92 3.76
N ASP A 497 -40.86 0.99 4.61
CA ASP A 497 -40.56 2.16 5.45
C ASP A 497 -40.00 3.33 4.62
N ALA A 498 -39.30 3.06 3.51
CA ALA A 498 -38.78 4.09 2.61
C ALA A 498 -39.90 4.97 2.01
N ILE A 499 -41.16 4.50 1.99
CA ILE A 499 -42.33 5.32 1.66
C ILE A 499 -42.54 6.44 2.68
N GLY A 500 -42.47 6.14 3.97
CA GLY A 500 -42.59 7.16 5.03
C GLY A 500 -41.43 8.16 4.99
N LEU A 501 -40.25 7.71 4.60
CA LEU A 501 -39.10 8.60 4.40
C LEU A 501 -39.23 9.46 3.14
N LEU A 502 -39.89 8.97 2.08
CA LEU A 502 -40.23 9.74 0.88
C LEU A 502 -41.22 10.89 1.19
N ASP A 503 -42.17 10.65 2.09
CA ASP A 503 -43.10 11.67 2.60
C ASP A 503 -42.37 12.75 3.41
N LEU A 504 -41.48 12.36 4.33
CA LEU A 504 -40.58 13.29 5.03
C LEU A 504 -39.70 14.11 4.07
N ALA A 505 -39.06 13.44 3.11
CA ALA A 505 -38.19 14.09 2.13
C ALA A 505 -38.95 15.12 1.28
N THR A 506 -40.21 14.82 0.93
CA THR A 506 -41.07 15.74 0.18
C THR A 506 -41.54 16.90 1.07
N SER A 507 -41.97 16.61 2.30
CA SER A 507 -42.44 17.59 3.30
C SER A 507 -41.36 18.58 3.75
N TYR A 508 -40.10 18.15 3.78
CA TYR A 508 -38.94 18.98 4.15
C TYR A 508 -38.12 19.47 2.94
N CYS A 509 -38.56 19.18 1.71
CA CYS A 509 -37.95 19.61 0.44
C CYS A 509 -36.49 19.13 0.24
N GLU A 510 -36.18 17.90 0.65
CA GLU A 510 -34.86 17.27 0.53
C GLU A 510 -34.74 16.44 -0.77
N ASP A 511 -34.49 17.10 -1.91
CA ASP A 511 -34.46 16.46 -3.24
C ASP A 511 -33.50 15.27 -3.38
N ARG A 512 -32.34 15.33 -2.72
CA ARG A 512 -31.35 14.22 -2.74
C ARG A 512 -31.87 13.01 -1.98
N LEU A 513 -32.55 13.23 -0.87
CA LEU A 513 -33.19 12.17 -0.09
C LEU A 513 -34.38 11.57 -0.86
N LYS A 514 -35.19 12.40 -1.53
CA LYS A 514 -36.29 11.96 -2.39
C LYS A 514 -35.81 10.95 -3.45
N LYS A 515 -34.68 11.24 -4.12
CA LYS A 515 -34.05 10.33 -5.09
C LYS A 515 -33.54 9.03 -4.46
N LEU A 516 -32.86 9.11 -3.31
CA LEU A 516 -32.39 7.93 -2.57
C LEU A 516 -33.55 7.00 -2.18
N CYS A 517 -34.66 7.56 -1.69
CA CYS A 517 -35.86 6.78 -1.35
C CYS A 517 -36.46 6.09 -2.59
N GLN A 518 -36.58 6.80 -3.71
CA GLN A 518 -37.06 6.22 -4.97
C GLN A 518 -36.17 5.06 -5.46
N ASP A 519 -34.84 5.17 -5.33
CA ASP A 519 -33.91 4.11 -5.72
C ASP A 519 -33.99 2.88 -4.80
N ILE A 520 -34.20 3.08 -3.48
CA ILE A 520 -34.43 1.98 -2.52
C ILE A 520 -35.72 1.24 -2.90
N ILE A 521 -36.81 1.96 -3.12
CA ILE A 521 -38.11 1.39 -3.50
C ILE A 521 -38.01 0.63 -4.84
N LYS A 522 -37.34 1.20 -5.85
CA LYS A 522 -37.14 0.55 -7.16
C LYS A 522 -36.34 -0.76 -7.07
N ARG A 523 -35.39 -0.86 -6.14
CA ARG A 523 -34.58 -2.08 -5.93
C ARG A 523 -35.30 -3.15 -5.11
N GLY A 524 -36.22 -2.76 -4.25
CA GLY A 524 -36.93 -3.63 -3.30
C GLY A 524 -38.34 -4.03 -3.69
N ILE A 525 -38.77 -3.78 -4.93
CA ILE A 525 -40.09 -4.20 -5.40
C ILE A 525 -40.18 -5.73 -5.51
N SER A 526 -41.25 -6.28 -4.95
CA SER A 526 -41.62 -7.70 -4.99
C SER A 526 -43.08 -7.84 -5.45
N VAL A 527 -43.51 -9.06 -5.76
CA VAL A 527 -44.93 -9.34 -6.09
C VAL A 527 -45.86 -8.85 -4.97
N ASP A 528 -45.48 -9.10 -3.71
CA ASP A 528 -46.29 -8.83 -2.52
C ASP A 528 -46.44 -7.34 -2.20
N ASN A 529 -45.40 -6.52 -2.45
CA ASN A 529 -45.42 -5.08 -2.14
C ASN A 529 -45.71 -4.18 -3.36
N ALA A 530 -45.68 -4.70 -4.60
CA ALA A 530 -45.75 -3.89 -5.82
C ALA A 530 -46.94 -2.91 -5.90
N PHE A 531 -48.15 -3.33 -5.52
CA PHE A 531 -49.32 -2.43 -5.54
C PHE A 531 -49.33 -1.40 -4.40
N LEU A 532 -48.77 -1.75 -3.24
CA LEU A 532 -48.61 -0.81 -2.13
C LEU A 532 -47.60 0.29 -2.51
N LEU A 533 -46.50 -0.09 -3.16
CA LEU A 533 -45.51 0.83 -3.73
C LEU A 533 -46.10 1.69 -4.86
N LEU A 534 -46.91 1.10 -5.76
CA LEU A 534 -47.60 1.86 -6.83
C LEU A 534 -48.59 2.89 -6.25
N SER A 535 -49.41 2.50 -5.27
CA SER A 535 -50.35 3.38 -4.59
C SER A 535 -49.64 4.55 -3.90
N ALA A 536 -48.51 4.27 -3.23
CA ALA A 536 -47.64 5.30 -2.66
C ALA A 536 -47.06 6.23 -3.73
N ALA A 537 -46.56 5.69 -4.86
CA ALA A 537 -45.98 6.49 -5.92
C ALA A 537 -46.97 7.50 -6.52
N VAL A 538 -48.23 7.10 -6.74
CA VAL A 538 -49.31 8.03 -7.16
C VAL A 538 -49.60 9.07 -6.08
N ARG A 539 -49.73 8.64 -4.81
CA ARG A 539 -50.03 9.54 -3.68
C ARG A 539 -48.99 10.65 -3.47
N TYR A 540 -47.72 10.40 -3.78
CA TYR A 540 -46.61 11.35 -3.62
C TYR A 540 -46.13 12.00 -4.93
N GLU A 541 -46.94 11.92 -6.00
CA GLU A 541 -46.68 12.52 -7.32
C GLU A 541 -45.27 12.15 -7.86
N ALA A 542 -44.87 10.89 -7.68
CA ALA A 542 -43.55 10.39 -8.05
C ALA A 542 -43.60 9.68 -9.41
N GLU A 543 -43.75 10.44 -10.51
CA GLU A 543 -43.95 9.93 -11.88
C GLU A 543 -42.96 8.80 -12.27
N ASP A 544 -41.64 9.04 -12.07
CA ASP A 544 -40.55 8.08 -12.33
C ASP A 544 -40.65 6.78 -11.52
N LEU A 545 -41.34 6.79 -10.38
CA LEU A 545 -41.58 5.63 -9.53
C LEU A 545 -42.90 4.95 -9.92
N GLU A 546 -43.94 5.73 -10.22
CA GLU A 546 -45.23 5.25 -10.67
C GLU A 546 -45.10 4.42 -11.96
N GLU A 547 -44.39 4.94 -12.98
CA GLU A 547 -44.21 4.21 -14.24
C GLU A 547 -43.47 2.88 -14.01
N PHE A 548 -42.45 2.88 -13.15
CA PHE A 548 -41.69 1.69 -12.81
C PHE A 548 -42.54 0.64 -12.09
N CYS A 549 -43.24 1.03 -11.01
CA CYS A 549 -44.13 0.14 -10.27
C CYS A 549 -45.27 -0.36 -11.16
N PHE A 550 -45.86 0.49 -12.00
CA PHE A 550 -46.90 0.11 -12.95
C PHE A 550 -46.42 -0.95 -13.96
N ARG A 551 -45.23 -0.76 -14.56
CA ARG A 551 -44.64 -1.76 -15.47
C ARG A 551 -44.35 -3.08 -14.77
N PHE A 552 -43.89 -3.06 -13.52
CA PHE A 552 -43.70 -4.27 -12.73
C PHE A 552 -45.03 -5.00 -12.48
N CYS A 553 -46.06 -4.29 -12.03
CA CYS A 553 -47.40 -4.82 -11.82
C CYS A 553 -48.02 -5.44 -13.08
N VAL A 554 -47.82 -4.83 -14.27
CA VAL A 554 -48.34 -5.37 -15.54
C VAL A 554 -47.56 -6.62 -15.98
N ASN A 555 -46.24 -6.67 -15.79
CA ASN A 555 -45.44 -7.85 -16.15
C ASN A 555 -45.76 -9.08 -15.27
N HIS A 556 -46.14 -8.86 -14.02
CA HIS A 556 -46.44 -9.91 -13.03
C HIS A 556 -47.93 -10.00 -12.68
N LEU A 557 -48.81 -9.52 -13.56
CA LEU A 557 -50.23 -9.27 -13.27
C LEU A 557 -50.96 -10.48 -12.67
N THR A 558 -50.70 -11.69 -13.15
CA THR A 558 -51.33 -12.93 -12.68
C THR A 558 -51.05 -13.21 -11.21
N ASP A 559 -49.82 -12.98 -10.74
CA ASP A 559 -49.40 -13.26 -9.37
C ASP A 559 -49.80 -12.11 -8.46
N VAL A 560 -49.58 -10.88 -8.94
CA VAL A 560 -49.84 -9.66 -8.18
C VAL A 560 -51.34 -9.46 -7.89
N THR A 561 -52.23 -9.87 -8.79
CA THR A 561 -53.70 -9.84 -8.56
C THR A 561 -54.20 -10.86 -7.52
N GLN A 562 -53.34 -11.78 -7.08
CA GLN A 562 -53.64 -12.73 -5.99
C GLN A 562 -53.18 -12.21 -4.61
N THR A 563 -52.50 -11.07 -4.54
CA THR A 563 -52.00 -10.49 -3.27
C THR A 563 -53.08 -9.74 -2.49
N ASP A 564 -53.02 -9.79 -1.16
CA ASP A 564 -53.94 -9.03 -0.29
C ASP A 564 -53.87 -7.52 -0.55
N ALA A 565 -52.69 -6.99 -0.91
CA ALA A 565 -52.49 -5.58 -1.23
C ALA A 565 -53.30 -5.12 -2.46
N PHE A 566 -53.55 -6.01 -3.43
CA PHE A 566 -54.42 -5.73 -4.57
C PHE A 566 -55.90 -5.65 -4.17
N TRP A 567 -56.35 -6.53 -3.27
CA TRP A 567 -57.74 -6.61 -2.83
C TRP A 567 -58.16 -5.54 -1.82
N GLN A 568 -57.20 -4.93 -1.10
CA GLN A 568 -57.45 -3.85 -0.13
C GLN A 568 -57.42 -2.43 -0.76
N MET A 569 -57.38 -2.31 -2.09
CA MET A 569 -57.14 -1.04 -2.80
C MET A 569 -58.37 -0.12 -2.89
N ASP A 570 -58.11 1.20 -2.99
CA ASP A 570 -59.10 2.19 -3.43
C ASP A 570 -59.63 1.87 -4.85
N GLY A 571 -60.95 1.81 -4.98
CA GLY A 571 -61.65 1.53 -6.23
C GLY A 571 -61.54 2.59 -7.33
N MET A 572 -61.00 3.79 -7.06
CA MET A 572 -60.62 4.74 -8.12
C MET A 572 -59.28 4.34 -8.74
N LEU A 573 -58.22 4.20 -7.94
CA LEU A 573 -56.90 3.76 -8.38
C LEU A 573 -56.95 2.40 -9.12
N LEU A 574 -57.76 1.47 -8.64
CA LEU A 574 -57.95 0.17 -9.29
C LEU A 574 -58.55 0.30 -10.70
N LYS A 575 -59.50 1.20 -10.91
CA LYS A 575 -60.10 1.45 -12.24
C LYS A 575 -59.09 2.06 -13.19
N ASP A 576 -58.34 3.06 -12.73
CA ASP A 576 -57.32 3.71 -13.54
C ASP A 576 -56.18 2.74 -13.88
N PHE A 577 -55.77 1.89 -12.93
CA PHE A 577 -54.85 0.79 -13.20
C PHE A 577 -55.38 -0.15 -14.29
N ILE A 578 -56.63 -0.63 -14.19
CA ILE A 578 -57.23 -1.54 -15.19
C ILE A 578 -57.31 -0.86 -16.57
N VAL A 579 -57.70 0.42 -16.64
CA VAL A 579 -57.74 1.17 -17.91
C VAL A 579 -56.34 1.34 -18.50
N LYS A 580 -55.34 1.67 -17.69
CA LYS A 580 -53.94 1.84 -18.10
C LYS A 580 -53.35 0.49 -18.56
N ALA A 581 -53.54 -0.59 -17.78
CA ALA A 581 -53.11 -1.94 -18.11
C ALA A 581 -53.77 -2.48 -19.41
N GLY A 582 -55.07 -2.20 -19.61
CA GLY A 582 -55.78 -2.55 -20.85
C GLY A 582 -55.21 -1.86 -22.09
N ARG A 583 -54.82 -0.58 -21.98
CA ARG A 583 -54.11 0.14 -23.06
C ARG A 583 -52.70 -0.41 -23.28
N SER A 584 -52.01 -0.83 -22.22
CA SER A 584 -50.69 -1.45 -22.26
C SER A 584 -50.68 -2.89 -22.79
N GLY A 585 -51.85 -3.51 -23.00
CA GLY A 585 -51.96 -4.90 -23.44
C GLY A 585 -51.83 -5.94 -22.32
N GLY A 586 -51.86 -5.55 -21.04
CA GLY A 586 -51.70 -6.45 -19.89
C GLY A 586 -52.78 -7.54 -19.76
N PHE A 587 -53.91 -7.39 -20.45
CA PHE A 587 -54.97 -8.41 -20.54
C PHE A 587 -54.97 -9.18 -21.88
N LYS A 588 -53.91 -9.06 -22.70
CA LYS A 588 -53.75 -9.87 -23.93
C LYS A 588 -53.00 -11.15 -23.62
N ASN A 589 -53.75 -12.18 -23.24
CA ASN A 589 -53.41 -13.59 -23.50
C ASN A 589 -54.59 -14.21 -24.25
#